data_AF-A0A920URT1-F1
#
_entry.id   AF-A0A920URT1-F1
#
_cell.length_a   1.000
_cell.length_b   1.000
_cell.length_c   1.000
_cell.angle_alpha   90.00
_cell.angle_beta   90.00
_cell.angle_gamma   90.00
#
_symmetry.space_group_name_H-M   'P 1'
#
loop_
_entity.id
_entity.type
_entity.pdbx_description
1 polymer ?
#
loop_
_entity_poly.entity_id
_entity_poly.type
_entity_poly.pdbx_seq_one_letter_code
_entity_poly.pdbx_strand_id
1 'polypeptide(L)'
;MAIIGLVINGVLGGVIVLIWGERRLFGRFQSRTGPNRWGPFGMLTSVADAIKTMFKGRVVPVDADGILFNLAPFDCYSCAFSFAYSIWIGTYVADLNVVFVHNGCYVVDHPFCSYAALGLSQSNSYSFSPTFGRIVIS
;
A
#
# COMPACT_ATOMS: atom_id res chain seq x y z
N MET A 1 6.27 -9.69 24.69
CA MET A 1 7.12 -8.71 23.98
C MET A 1 7.98 -9.37 22.89
N ALA A 2 8.74 -10.42 23.17
CA ALA A 2 9.56 -11.12 22.17
C ALA A 2 8.77 -11.74 20.99
N ILE A 3 7.63 -12.37 21.29
CA ILE A 3 6.77 -12.99 20.26
C ILE A 3 6.22 -11.93 19.29
N ILE A 4 5.72 -10.81 19.82
CA ILE A 4 5.22 -9.68 19.02
C ILE A 4 6.34 -9.12 18.13
N GLY A 5 7.55 -8.96 18.67
CA GLY A 5 8.72 -8.49 17.91
C GLY A 5 9.12 -9.44 16.77
N LEU A 6 9.03 -10.76 16.98
CA LEU A 6 9.31 -11.75 15.95
C LEU A 6 8.27 -11.72 14.82
N VAL A 7 6.99 -11.63 15.17
CA VAL A 7 5.89 -11.55 14.19
C VAL A 7 6.04 -10.30 13.33
N ILE A 8 6.29 -9.14 13.95
CA ILE A 8 6.48 -7.88 13.21
C ILE A 8 7.69 -7.95 12.28
N ASN A 9 8.84 -8.44 12.75
CA ASN A 9 10.03 -8.59 11.90
C ASN A 9 9.81 -9.60 10.75
N GLY A 10 9.07 -10.68 11.01
CA GLY A 10 8.72 -11.67 9.99
C GLY A 10 7.83 -11.08 8.89
N VAL A 11 6.80 -10.32 9.26
CA VAL A 11 5.91 -9.65 8.29
C VAL A 11 6.66 -8.62 7.47
N LEU A 12 7.44 -7.73 8.11
CA LEU A 12 8.23 -6.72 7.40
C LEU A 12 9.29 -7.33 6.48
N GLY A 13 9.97 -8.39 6.93
CA GLY A 13 10.93 -9.14 6.10
C GLY A 13 10.25 -9.80 4.90
N GLY A 14 9.07 -10.39 5.10
CA GLY A 14 8.26 -10.98 4.03
C GLY A 14 7.87 -9.97 2.96
N VAL A 15 7.44 -8.77 3.36
CA VAL A 15 7.08 -7.68 2.43
C VAL A 15 8.28 -7.28 1.54
N ILE A 16 9.49 -7.17 2.11
CA ILE A 16 10.70 -6.82 1.35
C ILE A 16 11.02 -7.88 0.29
N VAL A 17 10.85 -9.16 0.64
CA VAL A 17 11.08 -10.30 -0.28
C VAL A 17 10.00 -10.35 -1.36
N LEU A 18 8.73 -10.07 -1.03
CA LEU A 18 7.64 -10.01 -2.00
C LEU A 18 7.88 -8.91 -3.04
N ILE A 19 8.26 -7.70 -2.62
CA ILE A 19 8.59 -6.59 -3.53
C ILE A 19 9.76 -6.95 -4.44
N TRP A 20 10.79 -7.62 -3.90
CA TRP A 20 11.90 -8.12 -4.71
C TRP A 20 11.45 -9.16 -5.74
N GLY A 21 10.60 -10.10 -5.33
CA GLY A 21 10.07 -11.17 -6.16
C GLY A 21 9.20 -10.65 -7.31
N GLU A 22 8.31 -9.70 -7.02
CA GLU A 22 7.44 -9.03 -7.98
C GLU A 22 8.26 -8.33 -9.09
N ARG A 23 9.30 -7.56 -8.70
CA ARG A 23 10.22 -6.92 -9.65
C ARG A 23 10.96 -7.93 -10.53
N ARG A 24 11.32 -9.08 -9.98
CA ARG A 24 11.98 -10.17 -10.73
C ARG A 24 11.01 -10.83 -11.69
N LEU A 25 9.75 -11.02 -11.28
CA LEU A 25 8.68 -11.59 -12.08
C LEU A 25 8.34 -10.70 -13.28
N PHE A 26 8.17 -9.39 -13.08
CA PHE A 26 7.95 -8.44 -14.17
C PHE A 26 9.12 -8.37 -15.17
N GLY A 27 10.36 -8.50 -14.69
CA GLY A 27 11.52 -8.63 -15.58
C GLY A 27 11.39 -9.85 -16.50
N ARG A 28 11.01 -11.01 -15.97
CA ARG A 28 10.83 -12.24 -16.76
C ARG A 28 9.71 -12.11 -17.80
N PHE A 29 8.59 -11.46 -17.45
CA PHE A 29 7.51 -11.20 -18.41
C PHE A 29 7.91 -10.24 -19.53
N GLN A 30 8.80 -9.29 -19.26
CA GLN A 30 9.28 -8.31 -20.23
C GLN A 30 10.53 -8.77 -20.98
N SER A 31 10.95 -10.04 -20.85
CA SER A 31 12.23 -10.55 -21.39
C SER A 31 13.44 -9.68 -21.00
N ARG A 32 13.38 -9.04 -19.82
CA ARG A 32 14.45 -8.21 -19.26
C ARG A 32 15.00 -8.87 -18.00
N THR A 33 16.31 -8.89 -17.85
CA THR A 33 16.90 -9.36 -16.59
C THR A 33 16.44 -8.47 -15.45
N GLY A 34 15.70 -9.05 -14.49
CA GLY A 34 15.35 -8.40 -13.24
C GLY A 34 16.59 -8.06 -12.41
N PRO A 35 16.43 -7.45 -11.23
CA PRO A 35 17.52 -6.85 -10.45
C PRO A 35 18.74 -7.78 -10.31
N ASN A 36 19.93 -7.33 -10.73
CA ASN A 36 21.16 -8.14 -10.75
C ASN A 36 22.45 -7.38 -10.35
N ARG A 37 22.36 -6.13 -9.85
CA ARG A 37 23.56 -5.28 -9.60
C ARG A 37 23.96 -5.08 -8.14
N TRP A 38 23.04 -5.24 -7.18
CA TRP A 38 23.33 -4.94 -5.76
C TRP A 38 23.02 -6.17 -4.88
N GLY A 39 24.06 -6.90 -4.46
CA GLY A 39 24.02 -8.09 -3.61
C GLY A 39 23.82 -9.44 -4.34
N PRO A 40 24.08 -10.60 -3.68
CA PRO A 40 23.77 -11.92 -4.24
C PRO A 40 22.26 -12.01 -4.51
N PHE A 41 21.88 -12.35 -5.74
CA PHE A 41 20.49 -12.34 -6.26
C PHE A 41 19.78 -10.97 -6.28
N GLY A 42 20.45 -9.85 -5.99
CA GLY A 42 19.84 -8.52 -6.10
C GLY A 42 18.89 -8.13 -4.95
N MET A 43 18.88 -8.86 -3.83
CA MET A 43 17.98 -8.64 -2.69
C MET A 43 18.14 -7.27 -2.03
N LEU A 44 19.35 -6.71 -2.07
CA LEU A 44 19.64 -5.39 -1.49
C LEU A 44 18.97 -4.24 -2.25
N THR A 45 18.45 -4.49 -3.46
CA THR A 45 17.76 -3.47 -4.26
C THR A 45 16.48 -2.97 -3.58
N SER A 46 15.72 -3.85 -2.93
CA SER A 46 14.49 -3.46 -2.22
C SER A 46 14.81 -2.67 -0.94
N VAL A 47 15.90 -3.04 -0.26
CA VAL A 47 16.39 -2.32 0.92
C VAL A 47 16.88 -0.91 0.53
N ALA A 48 17.62 -0.79 -0.56
CA ALA A 48 18.08 0.49 -1.08
C ALA A 48 16.92 1.42 -1.48
N ASP A 49 15.83 0.86 -2.02
CA ASP A 49 14.64 1.63 -2.36
C ASP A 49 13.89 2.13 -1.12
N ALA A 50 13.77 1.29 -0.08
CA ALA A 50 13.21 1.70 1.20
C ALA A 50 14.07 2.80 1.87
N ILE A 51 15.40 2.66 1.85
CA ILE A 51 16.30 3.69 2.38
C ILE A 51 16.16 5.00 1.58
N LYS A 52 16.07 4.90 0.25
CA LYS A 52 15.90 6.06 -0.63
C LYS A 52 14.60 6.82 -0.36
N THR A 53 13.49 6.13 -0.08
CA THR A 53 12.22 6.80 0.25
C THR A 53 12.27 7.50 1.60
N MET A 54 13.04 7.00 2.57
CA MET A 54 13.24 7.66 3.87
C MET A 54 14.06 8.96 3.75
N PHE A 55 15.03 9.00 2.85
CA PHE A 55 15.84 10.20 2.59
C PHE A 55 15.19 11.19 1.62
N LYS A 56 14.08 10.80 0.99
CA LYS A 56 13.31 11.71 0.13
C LYS A 56 12.56 12.69 1.05
N GLY A 57 12.98 13.96 1.06
CA GLY A 57 12.24 15.00 1.76
C GLY A 57 10.77 15.03 1.33
N ARG A 58 9.86 15.21 2.30
CA ARG A 58 8.42 15.34 2.04
C ARG A 58 8.18 16.68 1.33
N VAL A 59 7.85 16.62 0.06
CA VAL A 59 7.40 17.79 -0.71
C VAL A 59 5.88 17.75 -0.73
N VAL A 60 5.25 18.54 0.14
CA VAL A 60 3.79 18.75 0.11
C VAL A 60 3.52 19.87 -0.89
N PRO A 61 2.55 19.72 -1.82
CA PRO A 61 2.19 20.80 -2.75
C PRO A 61 1.72 22.04 -1.97
N VAL A 62 2.08 23.24 -2.44
CA VAL A 62 1.67 24.50 -1.80
C VAL A 62 0.14 24.68 -1.83
N ASP A 63 -0.51 24.17 -2.89
CA ASP A 63 -1.96 24.29 -3.09
C ASP A 63 -2.76 23.10 -2.53
N ALA A 64 -2.17 22.30 -1.63
CA ALA A 64 -2.80 21.11 -1.07
C ALA A 64 -3.05 21.22 0.43
N ASP A 65 -4.18 20.66 0.89
CA ASP A 65 -4.50 20.56 2.31
C ASP A 65 -3.55 19.56 3.00
N GLY A 66 -2.55 20.10 3.71
CA GLY A 66 -1.49 19.30 4.33
C GLY A 66 -2.00 18.30 5.39
N ILE A 67 -3.15 18.55 6.02
CA ILE A 67 -3.77 17.61 6.98
C ILE A 67 -4.31 16.39 6.25
N LEU A 68 -5.09 16.61 5.18
CA LEU A 68 -5.72 15.54 4.41
C LEU A 68 -4.67 14.71 3.65
N PHE A 69 -3.65 15.38 3.11
CA PHE A 69 -2.54 14.73 2.41
C PHE A 69 -1.72 13.81 3.32
N ASN A 70 -1.55 14.17 4.59
CA ASN A 70 -0.84 13.33 5.56
C ASN A 70 -1.73 12.22 6.13
N LEU A 71 -3.03 12.47 6.35
CA LEU A 71 -3.95 11.51 6.96
C LEU A 71 -4.37 10.40 5.99
N ALA A 72 -4.52 10.69 4.71
CA ALA A 72 -5.00 9.70 3.75
C ALA A 72 -4.15 8.41 3.64
N PRO A 73 -2.80 8.44 3.64
CA PRO A 73 -2.03 7.20 3.68
C PRO A 73 -2.21 6.42 5.00
N PHE A 74 -2.48 7.09 6.13
CA PHE A 74 -2.76 6.40 7.39
C PHE A 74 -4.08 5.62 7.35
N ASP A 75 -5.10 6.16 6.69
CA ASP A 75 -6.38 5.48 6.52
C ASP A 75 -6.23 4.21 5.65
N CYS A 76 -5.42 4.27 4.58
CA CYS A 76 -5.05 3.08 3.80
C CYS A 76 -4.36 1.99 4.64
N TYR A 77 -3.45 2.36 5.54
CA TYR A 77 -2.80 1.39 6.42
C TYR A 77 -3.81 0.77 7.41
N SER A 78 -4.76 1.56 7.91
CA SER A 78 -5.79 1.09 8.83
C SER A 78 -6.63 -0.05 8.23
N CYS A 79 -6.97 0.05 6.95
CA CYS A 79 -7.69 -0.98 6.19
C CYS A 79 -6.92 -2.31 6.15
N ALA A 80 -5.62 -2.27 5.86
CA ALA A 80 -4.78 -3.48 5.78
C ALA A 80 -4.67 -4.21 7.14
N PHE A 81 -4.58 -3.46 8.24
CA PHE A 81 -4.57 -4.04 9.59
C PHE A 81 -5.92 -4.63 9.99
N SER A 82 -7.03 -3.96 9.67
CA SER A 82 -8.38 -4.48 9.94
C SER A 82 -8.63 -5.79 9.21
N PHE A 83 -8.23 -5.89 7.94
CA PHE A 83 -8.34 -7.11 7.15
C PHE A 83 -7.53 -8.27 7.74
N ALA A 84 -6.28 -8.03 8.13
CA ALA A 84 -5.44 -9.04 8.76
C ALA A 84 -6.05 -9.53 10.10
N TYR A 85 -6.59 -8.61 10.90
CA TYR A 85 -7.26 -8.92 12.16
C TYR A 85 -8.55 -9.74 11.97
N SER A 86 -9.35 -9.38 10.96
CA SER A 86 -10.58 -10.07 10.56
C SER A 86 -10.33 -11.53 10.19
N ILE A 87 -9.26 -11.83 9.45
CA ILE A 87 -8.88 -13.22 9.10
C ILE A 87 -8.44 -14.01 10.34
N TRP A 88 -7.72 -13.36 11.27
CA TRP A 88 -7.21 -14.00 12.48
C TRP A 88 -8.31 -14.37 13.48
N ILE A 89 -9.31 -13.51 13.69
CA ILE A 89 -10.40 -13.72 14.67
C ILE A 89 -11.67 -14.28 14.05
N GLY A 90 -11.95 -13.95 12.80
CA GLY A 90 -13.18 -14.30 12.09
C GLY A 90 -13.38 -15.78 11.83
N THR A 91 -12.34 -16.62 11.99
CA THR A 91 -12.49 -18.08 11.91
C THR A 91 -13.03 -18.72 13.18
N TYR A 92 -13.06 -18.00 14.31
CA TYR A 92 -13.43 -18.57 15.62
C TYR A 92 -14.75 -18.04 16.20
N VAL A 93 -15.22 -16.84 15.81
CA VAL A 93 -16.30 -16.12 16.53
C VAL A 93 -17.45 -15.64 15.63
N ALA A 94 -17.24 -15.50 14.32
CA ALA A 94 -18.24 -15.00 13.37
C ALA A 94 -18.43 -16.00 12.22
N ASP A 95 -19.66 -16.17 11.75
CA ASP A 95 -19.92 -16.92 10.53
C ASP A 95 -19.06 -16.38 9.38
N LEU A 96 -18.49 -17.30 8.58
CA LEU A 96 -17.60 -16.97 7.45
C LEU A 96 -18.24 -15.94 6.48
N ASN A 97 -19.57 -15.94 6.38
CA ASN A 97 -20.34 -15.00 5.59
C ASN A 97 -20.22 -13.54 6.10
N VAL A 98 -20.24 -13.34 7.43
CA VAL A 98 -20.09 -12.00 8.03
C VAL A 98 -18.67 -11.47 7.82
N VAL A 99 -17.67 -12.35 7.91
CA VAL A 99 -16.27 -12.02 7.63
C VAL A 99 -16.07 -11.63 6.16
N PHE A 100 -16.68 -12.35 5.22
CA PHE A 100 -16.66 -12.00 3.80
C PHE A 100 -17.33 -10.66 3.50
N VAL A 101 -18.49 -10.39 4.10
CA VAL A 101 -19.20 -9.11 3.93
C VAL A 101 -18.43 -7.95 4.57
N HIS A 102 -17.90 -8.14 5.78
CA HIS A 102 -17.06 -7.14 6.44
C HIS A 102 -15.81 -6.85 5.61
N ASN A 103 -15.08 -7.87 5.16
CA ASN A 103 -13.91 -7.68 4.30
C ASN A 103 -14.27 -7.05 2.96
N GLY A 104 -15.40 -7.41 2.36
CA GLY A 104 -15.88 -6.79 1.12
C GLY A 104 -16.13 -5.28 1.27
N CYS A 105 -16.79 -4.87 2.35
CA CYS A 105 -17.04 -3.46 2.64
C CYS A 105 -15.75 -2.74 3.07
N TYR A 106 -15.00 -3.27 4.04
CA TYR A 106 -13.80 -2.62 4.58
C TYR A 106 -12.63 -2.55 3.59
N VAL A 107 -12.42 -3.57 2.75
CA VAL A 107 -11.27 -3.62 1.81
C VAL A 107 -11.55 -2.84 0.53
N VAL A 108 -12.82 -2.62 0.17
CA VAL A 108 -13.17 -1.89 -1.06
C VAL A 108 -13.49 -0.43 -0.76
N ASP A 109 -14.26 -0.14 0.28
CA ASP A 109 -14.82 1.20 0.50
C ASP A 109 -13.83 2.17 1.17
N HIS A 110 -13.10 1.74 2.20
CA HIS A 110 -12.13 2.59 2.90
C HIS A 110 -10.97 3.09 2.03
N PRO A 111 -10.27 2.24 1.24
CA PRO A 111 -9.20 2.73 0.38
C PRO A 111 -9.75 3.63 -0.72
N PHE A 112 -10.97 3.36 -1.23
CA PHE A 112 -11.62 4.26 -2.19
C PHE A 112 -11.84 5.66 -1.60
N CYS A 113 -12.34 5.76 -0.36
CA CYS A 113 -12.46 7.03 0.35
C CYS A 113 -11.10 7.72 0.59
N SER A 114 -10.06 6.97 0.94
CA SER A 114 -8.69 7.50 1.07
C SER A 114 -8.14 8.08 -0.25
N TYR A 115 -8.32 7.39 -1.37
CA TYR A 115 -7.88 7.88 -2.68
C TYR A 115 -8.69 9.08 -3.14
N ALA A 116 -10.00 9.09 -2.87
CA ALA A 116 -10.86 10.25 -3.12
C ALA A 116 -10.41 11.45 -2.28
N ALA A 117 -10.09 11.25 -1.00
CA ALA A 117 -9.55 12.28 -0.12
C ALA A 117 -8.19 12.84 -0.60
N LEU A 118 -7.29 11.98 -1.09
CA LEU A 118 -6.03 12.42 -1.73
C LEU A 118 -6.29 13.24 -2.99
N GLY A 119 -7.23 12.80 -3.83
CA GLY A 119 -7.62 13.52 -5.03
C GLY A 119 -8.17 14.90 -4.72
N LEU A 120 -9.05 15.01 -3.71
CA LEU A 120 -9.62 16.28 -3.27
C LEU A 120 -8.60 17.19 -2.58
N SER A 121 -7.62 16.61 -1.89
CA SER A 121 -6.54 17.39 -1.24
C SER A 121 -5.65 18.12 -2.24
N GLN A 122 -5.63 17.69 -3.52
CA GLN A 122 -4.86 18.33 -4.57
C GLN A 122 -5.78 19.17 -5.45
N SER A 123 -5.67 20.49 -5.37
CA SER A 123 -6.45 21.48 -6.14
C SER A 123 -6.17 21.49 -7.65
N ASN A 124 -5.42 20.51 -8.16
CA ASN A 124 -4.97 20.47 -9.53
C ASN A 124 -5.79 19.48 -10.38
N SER A 125 -6.39 19.96 -11.48
CA SER A 125 -7.27 19.19 -12.37
C SER A 125 -6.64 17.89 -12.90
N TYR A 126 -5.31 17.85 -13.00
CA TYR A 126 -4.57 16.68 -13.50
C TYR A 126 -4.48 15.54 -12.46
N SER A 127 -4.63 15.83 -11.16
CA SER A 127 -4.62 14.80 -10.11
C SER A 127 -6.03 14.31 -9.76
N PHE A 128 -7.06 15.13 -9.97
CA PHE A 128 -8.45 14.76 -9.69
C PHE A 128 -9.09 13.94 -10.84
N SER A 129 -8.79 14.30 -12.09
CA SER A 129 -9.34 13.64 -13.30
C SER A 129 -9.02 12.14 -13.45
N PRO A 130 -7.84 11.61 -13.07
CA PRO A 130 -7.61 10.17 -13.09
C PRO A 130 -8.26 9.43 -11.90
N THR A 131 -8.51 10.10 -10.77
CA THR A 131 -9.16 9.50 -9.58
C THR A 131 -10.66 9.31 -9.80
N PHE A 132 -11.33 10.25 -10.47
CA PHE A 132 -12.70 10.11 -11.00
C PHE A 132 -12.63 9.92 -12.52
N GLY A 133 -12.09 8.79 -12.97
CA GLY A 133 -11.90 8.52 -14.40
C GLY A 133 -13.12 8.91 -15.25
N ARG A 134 -12.93 9.90 -16.15
CA ARG A 134 -13.75 10.23 -17.33
C ARG A 134 -15.25 9.86 -17.26
N ILE A 135 -16.03 10.43 -16.35
CA ILE A 135 -17.51 10.29 -16.37
C ILE A 135 -18.24 11.61 -16.71
N VAL A 136 -17.55 12.75 -16.83
CA VAL A 136 -18.24 14.04 -17.09
C VAL A 136 -17.58 14.86 -18.21
N ILE A 137 -17.03 14.20 -19.24
CA ILE A 137 -16.69 14.87 -20.50
C ILE A 137 -17.06 13.97 -21.68
N SER A 138 -18.37 13.76 -21.83
CA SER A 138 -19.08 13.49 -23.08
C SER A 138 -20.48 14.07 -22.96
#